data_AF-A0A524HMP3-F1
#
_entry.id   AF-A0A524HMP3-F1
#
_cell.length_a   1.000
_cell.length_b   1.000
_cell.length_c   1.000
_cell.angle_alpha   90.00
_cell.angle_beta   90.00
_cell.angle_gamma   90.00
#
_symmetry.space_group_name_H-M   'P 1'
#
loop_
_entity.id
_entity.type
_entity.pdbx_description
1 polymer ?
#
loop_
_entity_poly.entity_id
_entity_poly.type
_entity_poly.pdbx_seq_one_letter_code
_entity_poly.pdbx_strand_id
1 'polypeptide(L)'
;MPEGWIDLGDTESLRDPPLREIRIGRTRIALSYHDGSFGAVSGVCNHVGGPLGQGRIDGAGYIVCPWHYWKFHCQTGVGEPGYEADRVPRYATREVNGRLYLNPEPETKRAKAKHDPHPLERPVEHSEGPLRVLGISTTAMDPKEPRYSTSEALLQVGLDHARAQGAETRLLKLSELSFRACEGFYSKSAQACTWPCSITQLDPADQMDQVYEGLVHWADVLLLATPIRWGGASALYYKMVERLNCVQNAITIRNKVLIQDKVAAFIITGGQDNVQAVAGQLLGFFAELGFLFPPFPYVAHSRGWSAEDMERNVAVVAGSEELREGTRELVSRSLGLAGRLIETHMCGSKIARGGRKAHRLEPEAVE
;
A
#
# COMPACT_ATOMS: atom_id res chain seq x y z
N MET A 1 -31.93 13.72 36.65
CA MET A 1 -30.54 13.71 36.12
C MET A 1 -29.95 15.10 36.25
N PRO A 2 -28.62 15.25 36.36
CA PRO A 2 -28.00 16.58 36.30
C PRO A 2 -28.33 17.26 34.97
N GLU A 3 -28.43 18.58 34.97
CA GLU A 3 -28.65 19.38 33.77
C GLU A 3 -27.54 19.13 32.73
N GLY A 4 -27.90 19.08 31.44
CA GLY A 4 -26.94 18.87 30.34
C GLY A 4 -26.62 17.42 29.96
N TRP A 5 -27.12 16.41 30.69
CA TRP A 5 -26.99 15.01 30.27
C TRP A 5 -27.94 14.68 29.11
N ILE A 6 -27.46 13.88 28.17
CA ILE A 6 -28.18 13.51 26.96
C ILE A 6 -28.78 12.13 27.15
N ASP A 7 -30.09 12.03 26.98
CA ASP A 7 -30.82 10.75 26.96
C ASP A 7 -30.53 10.02 25.64
N LEU A 8 -29.94 8.82 25.73
CA LEU A 8 -29.60 7.97 24.59
C LEU A 8 -30.70 6.94 24.27
N GLY A 9 -31.69 6.78 25.15
CA GLY A 9 -32.79 5.83 24.97
C GLY A 9 -32.79 4.67 25.97
N ASP A 10 -33.57 3.66 25.63
CA ASP A 10 -33.81 2.46 26.44
C ASP A 10 -32.56 1.56 26.51
N THR A 11 -32.20 1.09 27.70
CA THR A 11 -30.98 0.31 27.92
C THR A 11 -31.02 -1.04 27.22
N GLU A 12 -32.16 -1.75 27.18
CA GLU A 12 -32.24 -3.06 26.53
C GLU A 12 -31.94 -2.94 25.02
N SER A 13 -32.49 -1.90 24.38
CA SER A 13 -32.24 -1.62 22.96
C SER A 13 -30.79 -1.23 22.63
N LEU A 14 -30.04 -0.74 23.63
CA LEU A 14 -28.66 -0.28 23.47
C LEU A 14 -27.61 -1.36 23.73
N ARG A 15 -28.01 -2.51 24.31
CA ARG A 15 -27.11 -3.65 24.61
C ARG A 15 -26.70 -4.43 23.36
N ASP A 16 -27.56 -4.49 22.33
CA ASP A 16 -27.31 -5.23 21.08
C ASP A 16 -27.54 -4.34 19.84
N PRO A 17 -26.53 -4.13 18.96
CA PRO A 17 -25.17 -4.67 19.05
C PRO A 17 -24.37 -4.13 20.25
N PRO A 18 -23.38 -4.90 20.74
CA PRO A 18 -22.54 -4.55 21.90
C PRO A 18 -21.61 -3.35 21.63
N LEU A 19 -21.51 -2.91 20.37
CA LEU A 19 -20.79 -1.71 19.97
C LEU A 19 -21.55 -1.01 18.87
N ARG A 20 -21.73 0.30 19.01
CA ARG A 20 -22.34 1.15 17.98
C ARG A 20 -21.72 2.53 17.93
N GLU A 21 -21.74 3.13 16.75
CA GLU A 21 -21.42 4.54 16.57
C GLU A 21 -22.68 5.37 16.84
N ILE A 22 -22.57 6.33 17.76
CA ILE A 22 -23.59 7.35 17.98
C ILE A 22 -22.99 8.73 17.71
N ARG A 23 -23.86 9.71 17.42
CA ARG A 23 -23.45 11.07 17.13
C ARG A 23 -24.19 12.05 18.02
N ILE A 24 -23.42 12.87 18.74
CA ILE A 24 -23.92 13.94 19.61
C ILE A 24 -23.41 15.26 19.05
N GLY A 25 -24.29 15.98 18.37
CA GLY A 25 -23.91 17.13 17.55
C GLY A 25 -22.86 16.76 16.50
N ARG A 26 -21.63 17.25 16.67
CA ARG A 26 -20.49 16.94 15.79
C ARG A 26 -19.59 15.83 16.32
N THR A 27 -19.77 15.41 17.57
CA THR A 27 -18.93 14.42 18.24
C THR A 27 -19.41 13.02 17.93
N ARG A 28 -18.49 12.17 17.43
CA ARG A 28 -18.72 10.73 17.29
C ARG A 28 -18.33 10.03 18.59
N ILE A 29 -19.17 9.11 19.05
CA ILE A 29 -18.95 8.32 20.26
C ILE A 29 -19.10 6.83 19.89
N ALA A 30 -18.18 6.01 20.36
CA ALA A 30 -18.30 4.57 20.37
C ALA A 30 -18.98 4.19 21.69
N LEU A 31 -20.26 3.84 21.61
CA LEU A 31 -21.04 3.34 22.73
C LEU A 31 -20.92 1.82 22.76
N SER A 32 -20.47 1.28 23.89
CA SER A 32 -20.25 -0.15 24.09
C SER A 32 -21.08 -0.69 25.25
N TYR A 33 -21.47 -1.95 25.17
CA TYR A 33 -21.96 -2.73 26.29
C TYR A 33 -21.10 -4.00 26.42
N HIS A 34 -20.40 -4.14 27.54
CA HIS A 34 -19.48 -5.25 27.80
C HIS A 34 -19.47 -5.57 29.30
N ASP A 35 -19.45 -6.86 29.62
CA ASP A 35 -19.47 -7.38 31.00
C ASP A 35 -20.54 -6.71 31.90
N GLY A 36 -21.75 -6.59 31.36
CA GLY A 36 -22.90 -6.07 32.10
C GLY A 36 -22.91 -4.55 32.29
N SER A 37 -22.07 -3.80 31.58
CA SER A 37 -21.93 -2.35 31.79
C SER A 37 -21.76 -1.56 30.48
N PHE A 38 -22.28 -0.33 30.48
CA PHE A 38 -22.09 0.60 29.37
C PHE A 38 -20.75 1.35 29.49
N GLY A 39 -20.03 1.41 28.36
CA GLY A 39 -18.88 2.28 28.15
C GLY A 39 -19.15 3.28 27.04
N ALA A 40 -18.58 4.47 27.14
CA ALA A 40 -18.64 5.46 26.08
C ALA A 40 -17.28 6.13 25.91
N VAL A 41 -16.70 5.99 24.73
CA VAL A 41 -15.43 6.63 24.38
C VAL A 41 -15.57 7.36 23.05
N SER A 42 -14.62 8.24 22.72
CA SER A 42 -14.58 8.91 21.43
C SER A 42 -14.65 7.89 20.29
N GLY A 43 -15.53 8.12 19.33
CA GLY A 43 -15.65 7.31 18.12
C GLY A 43 -14.50 7.48 17.12
N VAL A 44 -13.51 8.32 17.43
CA VAL A 44 -12.36 8.61 16.55
C VAL A 44 -11.08 8.02 17.13
N CYS A 45 -10.51 7.04 16.42
CA CYS A 45 -9.25 6.37 16.75
C CYS A 45 -8.05 7.34 16.69
N ASN A 46 -7.13 7.26 17.65
CA ASN A 46 -5.93 8.11 17.70
C ASN A 46 -4.93 7.84 16.56
N HIS A 47 -4.94 6.64 15.97
CA HIS A 47 -4.01 6.26 14.91
C HIS A 47 -4.15 7.18 13.68
N VAL A 48 -5.19 6.97 12.85
CA VAL A 48 -5.47 7.78 11.65
C VAL A 48 -6.93 8.24 11.54
N GLY A 49 -7.68 8.20 12.66
CA GLY A 49 -9.05 8.75 12.72
C GLY A 49 -10.18 7.77 12.37
N GLY A 50 -9.90 6.46 12.36
CA GLY A 50 -10.89 5.43 12.06
C GLY A 50 -12.09 5.42 13.03
N PRO A 51 -13.28 4.97 12.57
CA PRO A 51 -14.53 5.00 13.33
C PRO A 51 -14.58 3.83 14.34
N LEU A 52 -14.24 4.10 15.60
CA LEU A 52 -14.20 3.08 16.65
C LEU A 52 -15.58 2.45 16.90
N GLY A 53 -16.67 3.21 16.79
CA GLY A 53 -18.02 2.70 16.97
C GLY A 53 -18.50 1.75 15.86
N GLN A 54 -17.77 1.64 14.75
CA GLN A 54 -18.02 0.69 13.66
C GLN A 54 -17.05 -0.51 13.73
N GLY A 55 -16.29 -0.64 14.82
CA GLY A 55 -15.36 -1.73 15.07
C GLY A 55 -16.03 -2.96 15.68
N ARG A 56 -15.26 -3.69 16.49
CA ARG A 56 -15.74 -4.76 17.36
C ARG A 56 -15.15 -4.61 18.76
N ILE A 57 -15.74 -5.28 19.75
CA ILE A 57 -15.13 -5.43 21.08
C ILE A 57 -14.52 -6.83 21.16
N ASP A 58 -13.27 -6.95 21.61
CA ASP A 58 -12.65 -8.25 21.89
C ASP A 58 -12.97 -8.75 23.31
N GLY A 59 -12.62 -10.00 23.60
CA GLY A 59 -12.97 -10.63 24.88
C GLY A 59 -12.34 -10.01 26.12
N ALA A 60 -11.35 -9.11 25.96
CA ALA A 60 -10.71 -8.39 27.05
C ALA A 60 -11.27 -6.97 27.22
N GLY A 61 -12.36 -6.63 26.52
CA GLY A 61 -13.03 -5.35 26.63
C GLY A 61 -12.40 -4.23 25.79
N TYR A 62 -11.61 -4.55 24.76
CA TYR A 62 -11.03 -3.53 23.88
C TYR A 62 -11.83 -3.36 22.59
N ILE A 63 -12.14 -2.11 22.26
CA ILE A 63 -12.67 -1.73 20.95
C ILE A 63 -11.53 -1.81 19.94
N VAL A 64 -11.66 -2.73 18.98
CA VAL A 64 -10.73 -2.92 17.88
C VAL A 64 -11.17 -2.08 16.68
N CYS A 65 -10.35 -1.11 16.30
CA CYS A 65 -10.62 -0.21 15.18
C CYS A 65 -10.78 -1.01 13.87
N PRO A 66 -11.82 -0.73 13.05
CA PRO A 66 -12.07 -1.48 11.81
C PRO A 66 -11.10 -1.13 10.67
N TRP A 67 -10.21 -0.14 10.85
CA TRP A 67 -9.21 0.23 9.86
C TRP A 67 -7.91 -0.54 10.06
N HIS A 68 -7.20 -0.32 11.18
CA HIS A 68 -5.86 -0.91 11.39
C HIS A 68 -5.74 -1.67 12.71
N TYR A 69 -6.87 -2.07 13.29
CA TYR A 69 -6.92 -2.91 14.49
C TYR A 69 -6.37 -2.29 15.78
N TRP A 70 -6.01 -1.00 15.78
CA TRP A 70 -5.69 -0.26 17.01
C TRP A 70 -6.80 -0.40 18.04
N LYS A 71 -6.40 -0.59 19.30
CA LYS A 71 -7.31 -0.95 20.38
C LYS A 71 -7.37 0.09 21.47
N PHE A 72 -8.57 0.30 21.99
CA PHE A 72 -8.81 1.12 23.18
C PHE A 72 -9.85 0.44 24.07
N HIS A 73 -9.59 0.38 25.37
CA HIS A 73 -10.49 -0.22 26.35
C HIS A 73 -11.84 0.50 26.33
N CYS A 74 -12.92 -0.26 26.21
CA CYS A 74 -14.26 0.24 25.90
C CYS A 74 -14.84 1.15 27.00
N GLN A 75 -14.40 1.00 28.24
CA GLN A 75 -14.85 1.82 29.37
C GLN A 75 -13.89 2.97 29.71
N THR A 76 -12.58 2.82 29.50
CA THR A 76 -11.58 3.77 30.00
C THR A 76 -10.97 4.61 28.88
N GLY A 77 -11.06 4.15 27.63
CA GLY A 77 -10.44 4.75 26.47
C GLY A 77 -8.92 4.57 26.39
N VAL A 78 -8.32 3.81 27.30
CA VAL A 78 -6.87 3.58 27.36
C VAL A 78 -6.46 2.54 26.32
N GLY A 79 -5.31 2.72 25.68
CA GLY A 79 -4.71 1.76 24.76
C GLY A 79 -4.48 0.39 25.40
N GLU A 80 -4.28 -0.64 24.56
CA GLU A 80 -3.99 -1.99 25.04
C GLU A 80 -2.63 -2.08 25.76
N PRO A 81 -2.35 -3.18 26.49
CA PRO A 81 -1.10 -3.32 27.24
C PRO A 81 0.13 -3.04 26.39
N GLY A 82 1.03 -2.18 26.89
CA GLY A 82 2.18 -1.64 26.15
C GLY A 82 1.93 -0.35 25.37
N TYR A 83 0.67 0.09 25.24
CA TYR A 83 0.24 1.30 24.53
C TYR A 83 -0.63 2.22 25.41
N GLU A 84 -0.53 2.12 26.73
CA GLU A 84 -1.39 2.82 27.70
C GLU A 84 -1.24 4.36 27.64
N ALA A 85 -0.14 4.85 27.07
CA ALA A 85 0.08 6.26 26.81
C ALA A 85 -0.86 6.81 25.71
N ASP A 86 -1.37 5.96 24.81
CA ASP A 86 -2.35 6.32 23.80
C ASP A 86 -3.77 6.18 24.35
N ARG A 87 -4.54 7.28 24.38
CA ARG A 87 -5.86 7.33 25.04
C ARG A 87 -6.86 8.15 24.24
N VAL A 88 -8.03 7.57 24.01
CA VAL A 88 -9.19 8.30 23.48
C VAL A 88 -10.05 8.83 24.63
N PRO A 89 -10.71 10.00 24.49
CA PRO A 89 -11.60 10.53 25.52
C PRO A 89 -12.71 9.56 25.92
N ARG A 90 -12.97 9.45 27.23
CA ARG A 90 -14.10 8.74 27.84
C ARG A 90 -15.20 9.73 28.20
N TYR A 91 -16.46 9.30 28.08
CA TYR A 91 -17.64 10.04 28.51
C TYR A 91 -18.34 9.28 29.64
N ALA A 92 -18.88 10.03 30.61
CA ALA A 92 -19.64 9.45 31.71
C ALA A 92 -20.99 8.92 31.20
N THR A 93 -21.37 7.72 31.61
CA THR A 93 -22.68 7.11 31.35
C THR A 93 -23.41 6.84 32.67
N ARG A 94 -24.74 6.92 32.67
CA ARG A 94 -25.59 6.58 33.82
C ARG A 94 -26.88 5.91 33.37
N GLU A 95 -27.22 4.80 34.02
CA GLU A 95 -28.49 4.11 33.83
C GLU A 95 -29.48 4.56 34.91
N VAL A 96 -30.68 4.98 34.50
CA VAL A 96 -31.73 5.48 35.40
C VAL A 96 -33.07 5.06 34.85
N ASN A 97 -33.83 4.28 35.62
CA ASN A 97 -35.17 3.81 35.25
C ASN A 97 -35.21 3.16 33.84
N GLY A 98 -34.23 2.30 33.53
CA GLY A 98 -34.15 1.60 32.23
C GLY A 98 -33.70 2.48 31.06
N ARG A 99 -33.23 3.71 31.30
CA ARG A 99 -32.72 4.62 30.26
C ARG A 99 -31.26 4.94 30.47
N LEU A 100 -30.50 5.05 29.37
CA LEU A 100 -29.09 5.41 29.38
C LEU A 100 -28.92 6.90 29.12
N TYR A 101 -28.18 7.57 29.99
CA TYR A 101 -27.80 8.96 29.83
C TYR A 101 -26.28 9.08 29.66
N LEU A 102 -25.84 10.06 28.88
CA LEU A 102 -24.42 10.37 28.66
C LEU A 102 -24.13 11.84 28.94
N ASN A 103 -23.01 12.12 29.62
CA ASN A 103 -22.48 13.48 29.74
C ASN A 103 -21.68 13.83 28.47
N PRO A 104 -22.06 14.86 27.68
CA PRO A 104 -21.34 15.24 26.47
C PRO A 104 -19.93 15.80 26.73
N GLU A 105 -19.61 16.17 27.97
CA GLU A 105 -18.26 16.57 28.36
C GLU A 105 -17.41 15.33 28.69
N PRO A 106 -16.21 15.18 28.07
CA PRO A 106 -15.36 14.03 28.31
C PRO A 106 -14.72 14.08 29.71
N GLU A 107 -14.75 12.98 30.45
CA GLU A 107 -14.09 12.83 31.75
C GLU A 107 -12.56 12.72 31.61
N THR A 108 -12.08 12.21 30.48
CA THR A 108 -10.66 12.05 30.19
C THR A 108 -10.25 12.80 28.93
N LYS A 109 -9.03 13.32 28.94
CA LYS A 109 -8.45 14.01 27.78
C LYS A 109 -7.86 13.01 26.80
N ARG A 110 -7.89 13.36 25.50
CA ARG A 110 -7.14 12.63 24.47
C ARG A 110 -5.65 12.75 24.75
N ALA A 111 -4.94 11.63 24.69
CA ALA A 111 -3.48 11.59 24.66
C ALA A 111 -3.08 10.73 23.46
N LYS A 112 -2.17 11.22 22.61
CA LYS A 112 -1.63 10.44 21.50
C LYS A 112 -0.18 10.12 21.78
N ALA A 113 0.16 8.83 21.87
CA ALA A 113 1.54 8.41 22.03
C ALA A 113 2.38 8.94 20.86
N LYS A 114 3.59 9.45 21.17
CA LYS A 114 4.55 9.83 20.14
C LYS A 114 5.22 8.55 19.66
N HIS A 115 5.21 8.36 18.34
CA HIS A 115 5.98 7.32 17.67
C HIS A 115 6.99 8.01 16.77
N ASP A 116 8.20 7.45 16.70
CA ASP A 116 9.16 7.90 15.72
C ASP A 116 8.61 7.64 14.31
N PRO A 117 8.79 8.60 13.38
CA PRO A 117 8.31 8.43 12.03
C PRO A 117 9.00 7.23 11.38
N HIS A 118 8.24 6.48 10.59
CA HIS A 118 8.80 5.34 9.86
C HIS A 118 9.91 5.81 8.90
N PRO A 119 11.03 5.08 8.72
CA PRO A 119 12.15 5.52 7.85
C PRO A 119 11.74 5.87 6.40
N LEU A 120 10.70 5.24 5.88
CA LEU A 120 10.11 5.52 4.55
C LEU A 120 9.37 6.87 4.44
N GLU A 121 9.05 7.53 5.56
CA GLU A 121 8.35 8.82 5.58
C GLU A 121 9.22 10.00 5.20
N ARG A 122 10.54 9.80 5.18
CA ARG A 122 11.51 10.84 4.81
C ARG A 122 11.18 11.47 3.45
N PRO A 123 11.65 12.71 3.22
CA PRO A 123 11.50 13.36 1.91
C PRO A 123 12.03 12.48 0.78
N VAL A 124 11.37 12.56 -0.38
CA VAL A 124 11.84 11.90 -1.59
C VAL A 124 12.87 12.82 -2.21
N GLU A 125 14.11 12.38 -2.25
CA GLU A 125 15.25 13.12 -2.75
C GLU A 125 16.11 12.20 -3.60
N HIS A 126 16.56 12.69 -4.76
CA HIS A 126 17.53 11.98 -5.57
C HIS A 126 18.93 12.21 -4.97
N SER A 127 19.64 11.14 -4.63
CA SER A 127 21.01 11.27 -4.12
C SER A 127 21.99 11.41 -5.28
N GLU A 128 23.05 12.20 -5.10
CA GLU A 128 24.15 12.25 -6.06
C GLU A 128 24.78 10.85 -6.28
N GLY A 129 25.26 10.60 -7.49
CA GLY A 129 25.94 9.36 -7.84
C GLY A 129 25.57 8.82 -9.22
N PRO A 130 26.02 7.59 -9.54
CA PRO A 130 25.61 6.90 -10.77
C PRO A 130 24.11 6.57 -10.74
N LEU A 131 23.53 6.38 -11.92
CA LEU A 131 22.15 5.91 -12.07
C LEU A 131 21.97 4.55 -11.38
N ARG A 132 20.78 4.31 -10.84
CA ARG A 132 20.44 3.13 -10.05
C ARG A 132 19.33 2.32 -10.73
N VAL A 133 19.60 1.05 -11.00
CA VAL A 133 18.63 0.11 -11.57
C VAL A 133 18.21 -0.91 -10.51
N LEU A 134 16.92 -0.89 -10.18
CA LEU A 134 16.30 -1.92 -9.36
C LEU A 134 15.67 -2.99 -10.24
N GLY A 135 16.24 -4.19 -10.20
CA GLY A 135 15.62 -5.38 -10.74
C GLY A 135 14.62 -5.98 -9.75
N ILE A 136 13.38 -6.25 -10.18
CA ILE A 136 12.41 -7.02 -9.39
C ILE A 136 12.04 -8.29 -10.14
N SER A 137 12.33 -9.45 -9.57
CA SER A 137 11.78 -10.72 -10.03
C SER A 137 10.49 -11.02 -9.29
N THR A 138 9.43 -11.29 -10.05
CA THR A 138 8.15 -11.77 -9.51
C THR A 138 7.98 -13.27 -9.70
N THR A 139 9.05 -14.00 -10.02
CA THR A 139 8.99 -15.44 -10.24
C THR A 139 8.74 -16.17 -8.91
N ALA A 140 7.68 -17.00 -8.88
CA ALA A 140 7.45 -17.93 -7.78
C ALA A 140 8.04 -19.30 -8.17
N MET A 141 9.22 -19.61 -7.63
CA MET A 141 9.87 -20.92 -7.72
C MET A 141 10.20 -21.43 -6.32
N ASP A 142 10.27 -22.74 -6.18
CA ASP A 142 10.73 -23.36 -4.94
C ASP A 142 12.24 -23.11 -4.79
N PRO A 143 12.69 -22.41 -3.73
CA PRO A 143 14.10 -22.16 -3.51
C PRO A 143 14.91 -23.45 -3.25
N LYS A 144 14.26 -24.54 -2.82
CA LYS A 144 14.92 -25.83 -2.59
C LYS A 144 15.17 -26.61 -3.88
N GLU A 145 14.43 -26.31 -4.93
CA GLU A 145 14.48 -26.98 -6.23
C GLU A 145 14.72 -25.95 -7.35
N PRO A 146 15.92 -25.34 -7.40
CA PRO A 146 16.21 -24.27 -8.34
C PRO A 146 16.14 -24.78 -9.78
N ARG A 147 15.50 -24.00 -10.64
CA ARG A 147 15.38 -24.27 -12.08
C ARG A 147 15.51 -22.97 -12.86
N TYR A 148 15.87 -23.10 -14.14
CA TYR A 148 16.05 -21.93 -14.99
C TYR A 148 14.73 -21.16 -15.14
N SER A 149 14.73 -19.90 -14.69
CA SER A 149 13.65 -18.96 -14.93
C SER A 149 14.00 -18.07 -16.13
N THR A 150 13.13 -18.11 -17.14
CA THR A 150 13.27 -17.32 -18.36
C THR A 150 13.24 -15.82 -18.09
N SER A 151 12.36 -15.37 -17.20
CA SER A 151 12.24 -13.96 -16.84
C SER A 151 13.41 -13.49 -15.97
N GLU A 152 13.86 -14.31 -15.02
CA GLU A 152 15.02 -13.96 -14.18
C GLU A 152 16.33 -13.98 -14.95
N ALA A 153 16.51 -14.90 -15.90
CA ALA A 153 17.72 -14.95 -16.72
C ALA A 153 17.87 -13.69 -17.58
N LEU A 154 16.78 -13.23 -18.22
CA LEU A 154 16.80 -11.96 -18.94
C LEU A 154 16.94 -10.77 -17.98
N LEU A 155 16.32 -10.81 -16.80
CA LEU A 155 16.51 -9.77 -15.79
C LEU A 155 17.99 -9.63 -15.41
N GLN A 156 18.67 -10.75 -15.20
CA GLN A 156 20.09 -10.78 -14.87
C GLN A 156 20.94 -10.18 -16.00
N VAL A 157 20.65 -10.51 -17.26
CA VAL A 157 21.30 -9.89 -18.44
C VAL A 157 21.14 -8.37 -18.42
N GLY A 158 19.94 -7.87 -18.10
CA GLY A 158 19.69 -6.43 -18.00
C GLY A 158 20.48 -5.77 -16.88
N LEU A 159 20.55 -6.39 -15.69
CA LEU A 159 21.31 -5.86 -14.56
C LEU A 159 22.83 -5.90 -14.81
N ASP A 160 23.34 -6.97 -15.42
CA ASP A 160 24.76 -7.06 -15.81
C ASP A 160 25.13 -5.95 -16.80
N HIS A 161 24.26 -5.70 -17.78
CA HIS A 161 24.46 -4.64 -18.76
C HIS A 161 24.38 -3.23 -18.17
N ALA A 162 23.45 -3.01 -17.23
CA ALA A 162 23.39 -1.75 -16.48
C ALA A 162 24.70 -1.49 -15.72
N ARG A 163 25.24 -2.51 -15.04
CA ARG A 163 26.56 -2.41 -14.37
C ARG A 163 27.68 -2.11 -15.35
N ALA A 164 27.68 -2.73 -16.53
CA ALA A 164 28.67 -2.46 -17.56
C ALA A 164 28.62 -1.01 -18.09
N GLN A 165 27.45 -0.35 -18.00
CA GLN A 165 27.27 1.07 -18.30
C GLN A 165 27.52 2.01 -17.11
N GLY A 166 28.03 1.49 -15.99
CA GLY A 166 28.39 2.27 -14.81
C GLY A 166 27.22 2.56 -13.85
N ALA A 167 26.06 1.95 -14.06
CA ALA A 167 24.94 2.05 -13.13
C ALA A 167 25.11 1.13 -11.92
N GLU A 168 24.63 1.57 -10.76
CA GLU A 168 24.44 0.70 -9.60
C GLU A 168 23.22 -0.18 -9.79
N THR A 169 23.30 -1.46 -9.36
CA THR A 169 22.17 -2.39 -9.53
C THR A 169 21.84 -3.13 -8.25
N ARG A 170 20.54 -3.31 -7.98
CA ARG A 170 20.04 -4.20 -6.93
C ARG A 170 19.03 -5.17 -7.53
N LEU A 171 18.98 -6.39 -7.00
CA LEU A 171 17.97 -7.39 -7.35
C LEU A 171 17.13 -7.69 -6.11
N LEU A 172 15.82 -7.55 -6.23
CA LEU A 172 14.85 -8.06 -5.27
C LEU A 172 14.06 -9.21 -5.89
N LYS A 173 14.16 -10.38 -5.30
CA LYS A 173 13.31 -11.53 -5.65
C LYS A 173 12.16 -11.59 -4.67
N LEU A 174 10.94 -11.37 -5.14
CA LEU A 174 9.76 -11.34 -4.26
C LEU A 174 9.50 -12.69 -3.58
N SER A 175 10.00 -13.79 -4.15
CA SER A 175 9.94 -15.13 -3.55
C SER A 175 10.82 -15.28 -2.30
N GLU A 176 11.82 -14.41 -2.14
CA GLU A 176 12.73 -14.40 -0.98
C GLU A 176 12.28 -13.42 0.11
N LEU A 177 11.22 -12.63 -0.14
CA LEU A 177 10.67 -11.67 0.80
C LEU A 177 9.43 -12.23 1.52
N SER A 178 9.41 -12.08 2.84
CA SER A 178 8.25 -12.32 3.69
C SER A 178 7.45 -11.03 3.86
N PHE A 179 6.30 -10.95 3.19
CA PHE A 179 5.37 -9.83 3.33
C PHE A 179 3.93 -10.31 3.20
N ARG A 180 2.99 -9.59 3.81
CA ARG A 180 1.56 -9.93 3.81
C ARG A 180 0.86 -9.49 2.53
N ALA A 181 -0.24 -10.14 2.19
CA ALA A 181 -1.14 -9.64 1.15
C ALA A 181 -1.80 -8.32 1.59
N CYS A 182 -2.32 -7.55 0.63
CA CYS A 182 -3.11 -6.36 0.95
C CYS A 182 -4.46 -6.75 1.56
N GLU A 183 -4.88 -6.05 2.61
CA GLU A 183 -6.17 -6.30 3.29
C GLU A 183 -7.30 -5.38 2.79
N GLY A 184 -7.01 -4.54 1.79
CA GLY A 184 -8.04 -3.66 1.21
C GLY A 184 -8.46 -2.51 2.12
N PHE A 185 -7.57 -1.96 2.96
CA PHE A 185 -7.89 -0.81 3.81
C PHE A 185 -8.41 0.40 3.02
N TYR A 186 -7.97 0.59 1.78
CA TYR A 186 -8.53 1.62 0.89
C TYR A 186 -10.05 1.49 0.71
N SER A 187 -10.55 0.26 0.59
CA SER A 187 -11.98 -0.04 0.45
C SER A 187 -12.78 0.24 1.73
N LYS A 188 -12.11 0.34 2.88
CA LYS A 188 -12.73 0.85 4.13
C LYS A 188 -12.75 2.38 4.14
N SER A 189 -11.67 3.01 3.72
CA SER A 189 -11.52 4.46 3.60
C SER A 189 -10.24 4.80 2.86
N ALA A 190 -10.27 5.83 2.00
CA ALA A 190 -9.04 6.38 1.43
C ALA A 190 -8.04 6.83 2.51
N GLN A 191 -8.52 7.27 3.68
CA GLN A 191 -7.66 7.67 4.81
C GLN A 191 -7.06 6.48 5.58
N ALA A 192 -7.55 5.26 5.37
CA ALA A 192 -6.95 4.06 5.94
C ALA A 192 -5.77 3.55 5.10
N CYS A 193 -5.75 3.77 3.79
CA CYS A 193 -4.60 3.39 2.97
C CYS A 193 -3.51 4.47 2.98
N THR A 194 -2.69 4.52 4.02
CA THR A 194 -1.66 5.56 4.17
C THR A 194 -0.32 5.17 3.56
N TRP A 195 0.52 6.18 3.29
CA TRP A 195 1.96 6.02 3.09
C TRP A 195 2.71 6.34 4.40
N PRO A 196 3.65 5.48 4.84
CA PRO A 196 3.96 4.14 4.32
C PRO A 196 2.79 3.18 4.54
N CYS A 197 2.79 2.02 3.91
CA CYS A 197 1.67 1.08 4.03
C CYS A 197 1.40 0.71 5.49
N SER A 198 0.14 0.83 5.93
CA SER A 198 -0.26 0.54 7.31
C SER A 198 0.08 -0.88 7.74
N ILE A 199 0.09 -1.85 6.81
CA ILE A 199 0.45 -3.24 7.10
C ILE A 199 1.94 -3.35 7.44
N THR A 200 2.82 -2.66 6.70
CA THR A 200 4.26 -2.60 6.99
C THR A 200 4.53 -1.88 8.31
N GLN A 201 3.75 -0.84 8.62
CA GLN A 201 3.87 -0.16 9.91
C GLN A 201 3.41 -1.03 11.09
N LEU A 202 2.42 -1.91 10.86
CA LEU A 202 1.89 -2.83 11.87
C LEU A 202 2.83 -3.99 12.20
N ASP A 203 3.59 -4.45 11.21
CA ASP A 203 4.43 -5.64 11.31
C ASP A 203 5.89 -5.30 10.92
N PRO A 204 6.78 -5.09 11.91
CA PRO A 204 8.19 -4.79 11.65
C PRO A 204 8.94 -5.89 10.88
N ALA A 205 8.39 -7.10 10.77
CA ALA A 205 8.97 -8.19 9.98
C ALA A 205 8.44 -8.24 8.53
N ASP A 206 7.49 -7.38 8.15
CA ASP A 206 6.95 -7.30 6.78
C ASP A 206 7.98 -6.63 5.85
N GLN A 207 8.62 -7.43 5.00
CA GLN A 207 9.73 -7.03 4.14
C GLN A 207 9.30 -6.29 2.86
N MET A 208 8.04 -5.81 2.79
CA MET A 208 7.58 -4.96 1.68
C MET A 208 8.25 -3.57 1.73
N ASP A 209 8.76 -3.17 2.89
CA ASP A 209 9.57 -1.97 3.07
C ASP A 209 10.77 -1.89 2.12
N GLN A 210 11.41 -3.00 1.80
CA GLN A 210 12.51 -3.07 0.84
C GLN A 210 12.07 -2.71 -0.58
N VAL A 211 10.87 -3.11 -0.99
CA VAL A 211 10.29 -2.74 -2.29
C VAL A 211 9.95 -1.25 -2.29
N TYR A 212 9.34 -0.74 -1.22
CA TYR A 212 9.04 0.68 -1.09
C TYR A 212 10.30 1.55 -1.11
N GLU A 213 11.33 1.16 -0.37
CA GLU A 213 12.64 1.80 -0.33
C GLU A 213 13.27 1.82 -1.72
N GLY A 214 13.28 0.67 -2.39
CA GLY A 214 13.78 0.51 -3.75
C GLY A 214 13.07 1.43 -4.74
N LEU A 215 11.73 1.42 -4.76
CA LEU A 215 10.94 2.14 -5.76
C LEU A 215 10.86 3.65 -5.51
N VAL A 216 10.70 4.08 -4.25
CA VAL A 216 10.46 5.49 -3.94
C VAL A 216 11.76 6.24 -3.74
N HIS A 217 12.72 5.65 -3.04
CA HIS A 217 13.89 6.39 -2.55
C HIS A 217 15.19 6.05 -3.27
N TRP A 218 15.32 4.82 -3.79
CA TRP A 218 16.63 4.37 -4.29
C TRP A 218 16.76 4.36 -5.81
N ALA A 219 15.82 3.75 -6.54
CA ALA A 219 16.00 3.46 -7.97
C ALA A 219 15.66 4.64 -8.88
N ASP A 220 16.38 4.78 -9.98
CA ASP A 220 16.04 5.68 -11.08
C ASP A 220 15.34 4.91 -12.21
N VAL A 221 15.71 3.64 -12.37
CA VAL A 221 15.09 2.69 -13.30
C VAL A 221 14.59 1.47 -12.53
N LEU A 222 13.32 1.15 -12.69
CA LEU A 222 12.75 -0.15 -12.34
C LEU A 222 12.81 -1.08 -13.56
N LEU A 223 13.48 -2.21 -13.43
CA LEU A 223 13.41 -3.32 -14.38
C LEU A 223 12.66 -4.49 -13.74
N LEU A 224 11.38 -4.65 -14.07
CA LEU A 224 10.53 -5.68 -13.48
C LEU A 224 10.38 -6.87 -14.44
N ALA A 225 10.69 -8.06 -13.94
CA ALA A 225 10.56 -9.31 -14.69
C ALA A 225 9.47 -10.20 -14.12
N THR A 226 8.49 -10.55 -14.95
CA THR A 226 7.38 -11.42 -14.57
C THR A 226 7.21 -12.58 -15.54
N PRO A 227 6.99 -13.81 -15.04
CA PRO A 227 6.43 -14.85 -15.86
C PRO A 227 4.95 -14.55 -16.17
N ILE A 228 4.45 -15.08 -17.29
CA ILE A 228 3.02 -15.17 -17.58
C ILE A 228 2.48 -16.45 -16.93
N ARG A 229 1.40 -16.33 -16.15
CA ARG A 229 0.69 -17.45 -15.52
C ARG A 229 -0.80 -17.27 -15.73
N TRP A 230 -1.44 -18.25 -16.37
CA TRP A 230 -2.88 -18.21 -16.64
C TRP A 230 -3.32 -16.92 -17.35
N GLY A 231 -2.47 -16.46 -18.28
CA GLY A 231 -2.72 -15.25 -19.05
C GLY A 231 -2.49 -13.91 -18.33
N GLY A 232 -2.11 -13.93 -17.06
CA GLY A 232 -1.76 -12.75 -16.26
C GLY A 232 -0.29 -12.73 -15.84
N ALA A 233 0.12 -11.66 -15.15
CA ALA A 233 1.40 -11.62 -14.45
C ALA A 233 1.42 -12.64 -13.29
N SER A 234 2.58 -12.83 -12.65
CA SER A 234 2.67 -13.79 -11.56
C SER A 234 1.84 -13.39 -10.32
N ALA A 235 1.48 -14.35 -9.47
CA ALA A 235 0.80 -14.05 -8.21
C ALA A 235 1.62 -13.14 -7.29
N LEU A 236 2.97 -13.25 -7.30
CA LEU A 236 3.83 -12.36 -6.52
C LEU A 236 3.82 -10.93 -7.05
N TYR A 237 3.66 -10.72 -8.36
CA TYR A 237 3.42 -9.39 -8.93
C TYR A 237 2.15 -8.79 -8.32
N TYR A 238 1.01 -9.51 -8.36
CA TYR A 238 -0.25 -9.01 -7.82
C TYR A 238 -0.18 -8.72 -6.32
N LYS A 239 0.42 -9.63 -5.54
CA LYS A 239 0.65 -9.45 -4.12
C LYS A 239 1.45 -8.17 -3.80
N MET A 240 2.42 -7.82 -4.64
CA MET A 240 3.22 -6.59 -4.52
C MET A 240 2.43 -5.34 -4.94
N VAL A 241 1.79 -5.35 -6.12
CA VAL A 241 1.13 -4.13 -6.64
C VAL A 241 -0.10 -3.73 -5.85
N GLU A 242 -0.83 -4.69 -5.27
CA GLU A 242 -1.93 -4.40 -4.35
C GLU A 242 -1.47 -3.62 -3.11
N ARG A 243 -0.24 -3.89 -2.66
CA ARG A 243 0.41 -3.18 -1.56
C ARG A 243 0.97 -1.82 -1.99
N LEU A 244 1.12 -1.54 -3.28
CA LEU A 244 1.55 -0.22 -3.81
C LEU A 244 0.41 0.79 -3.96
N ASN A 245 -0.84 0.41 -3.69
CA ASN A 245 -1.96 1.37 -3.68
C ASN A 245 -1.75 2.52 -2.69
N CYS A 246 -0.98 2.32 -1.61
CA CYS A 246 -0.60 3.42 -0.71
C CYS A 246 0.26 4.50 -1.38
N VAL A 247 1.08 4.11 -2.36
CA VAL A 247 1.92 5.03 -3.13
C VAL A 247 1.04 5.93 -4.00
N GLN A 248 0.13 5.31 -4.76
CA GLN A 248 -0.85 6.01 -5.59
C GLN A 248 -1.73 6.93 -4.74
N ASN A 249 -2.22 6.41 -3.61
CA ASN A 249 -3.16 7.13 -2.76
C ASN A 249 -2.53 8.33 -2.04
N ALA A 250 -1.20 8.37 -1.86
CA ALA A 250 -0.51 9.53 -1.28
C ALA A 250 -0.81 10.84 -2.05
N ILE A 251 -1.01 10.75 -3.36
CA ILE A 251 -1.44 11.89 -4.19
C ILE A 251 -2.87 12.29 -3.82
N THR A 252 -3.78 11.34 -3.69
CA THR A 252 -5.20 11.58 -3.35
C THR A 252 -5.36 12.24 -1.99
N ILE A 253 -4.73 11.68 -0.94
CA ILE A 253 -4.98 12.11 0.44
C ILE A 253 -4.06 13.25 0.91
N ARG A 254 -2.87 13.40 0.31
CA ARG A 254 -1.86 14.38 0.75
C ARG A 254 -1.27 15.24 -0.38
N ASN A 255 -1.68 15.02 -1.64
CA ASN A 255 -1.07 15.63 -2.83
C ASN A 255 0.46 15.46 -2.86
N LYS A 256 0.94 14.29 -2.46
CA LYS A 256 2.38 13.95 -2.47
C LYS A 256 2.63 12.93 -3.57
N VAL A 257 3.41 13.33 -4.57
CA VAL A 257 3.93 12.43 -5.60
C VAL A 257 5.16 11.73 -5.03
N LEU A 258 5.14 10.39 -4.97
CA LEU A 258 6.23 9.61 -4.40
C LEU A 258 7.20 9.08 -5.46
N ILE A 259 6.71 8.77 -6.65
CA ILE A 259 7.53 8.38 -7.80
C ILE A 259 7.80 9.65 -8.61
N GLN A 260 9.03 10.15 -8.56
CA GLN A 260 9.45 11.39 -9.23
C GLN A 260 10.62 11.08 -10.15
N ASP A 261 10.50 11.44 -11.43
CA ASP A 261 11.57 11.30 -12.44
C ASP A 261 12.12 9.88 -12.60
N LYS A 262 11.27 8.85 -12.42
CA LYS A 262 11.67 7.43 -12.50
C LYS A 262 11.16 6.76 -13.76
N VAL A 263 11.96 5.84 -14.27
CA VAL A 263 11.65 5.03 -15.46
C VAL A 263 11.27 3.61 -15.05
N ALA A 264 10.28 3.03 -15.73
CA ALA A 264 9.96 1.61 -15.62
C ALA A 264 10.12 0.89 -16.97
N ALA A 265 10.62 -0.33 -16.93
CA ALA A 265 10.79 -1.23 -18.06
C ALA A 265 10.50 -2.67 -17.64
N PHE A 266 10.03 -3.49 -18.58
CA PHE A 266 9.49 -4.82 -18.25
C PHE A 266 10.09 -5.97 -19.06
N ILE A 267 10.22 -7.11 -18.41
CA ILE A 267 10.58 -8.39 -19.03
C ILE A 267 9.41 -9.35 -18.79
N ILE A 268 8.75 -9.76 -19.86
CA ILE A 268 7.51 -10.55 -19.78
C ILE A 268 7.72 -11.87 -20.53
N THR A 269 7.83 -12.98 -19.80
CA THR A 269 8.08 -14.29 -20.44
C THR A 269 7.00 -15.30 -20.12
N GLY A 270 6.43 -15.97 -21.12
CA GLY A 270 5.47 -17.05 -20.97
C GLY A 270 5.81 -18.24 -21.86
N GLY A 271 5.32 -19.43 -21.50
CA GLY A 271 5.30 -20.55 -22.44
C GLY A 271 4.24 -20.33 -23.51
N GLN A 272 3.01 -20.07 -23.08
CA GLN A 272 1.86 -19.73 -23.92
C GLN A 272 1.68 -18.20 -24.04
N ASP A 273 0.58 -17.77 -24.68
CA ASP A 273 0.26 -16.38 -25.06
C ASP A 273 -0.10 -15.44 -23.89
N ASN A 274 -0.49 -14.20 -24.21
CA ASN A 274 -0.96 -13.07 -23.38
C ASN A 274 0.06 -11.97 -23.05
N VAL A 275 1.15 -11.87 -23.82
CA VAL A 275 2.15 -10.80 -23.65
C VAL A 275 1.50 -9.41 -23.62
N GLN A 276 0.64 -9.10 -24.59
CA GLN A 276 0.04 -7.77 -24.71
C GLN A 276 -0.90 -7.42 -23.55
N ALA A 277 -1.70 -8.39 -23.09
CA ALA A 277 -2.60 -8.19 -21.96
C ALA A 277 -1.81 -7.91 -20.67
N VAL A 278 -0.74 -8.67 -20.42
CA VAL A 278 0.15 -8.45 -19.28
C VAL A 278 0.84 -7.09 -19.41
N ALA A 279 1.45 -6.78 -20.56
CA ALA A 279 2.11 -5.50 -20.81
C ALA A 279 1.16 -4.30 -20.58
N GLY A 280 -0.08 -4.37 -21.08
CA GLY A 280 -1.08 -3.33 -20.88
C GLY A 280 -1.41 -3.08 -19.41
N GLN A 281 -1.53 -4.15 -18.61
CA GLN A 281 -1.76 -4.03 -17.16
C GLN A 281 -0.57 -3.40 -16.43
N LEU A 282 0.67 -3.82 -16.76
CA LEU A 282 1.88 -3.25 -16.15
C LEU A 282 2.02 -1.77 -16.51
N LEU A 283 1.90 -1.43 -17.79
CA LEU A 283 2.02 -0.04 -18.27
C LEU A 283 0.98 0.87 -17.61
N GLY A 284 -0.30 0.46 -17.61
CA GLY A 284 -1.36 1.25 -16.97
C GLY A 284 -1.13 1.44 -15.48
N PHE A 285 -0.73 0.38 -14.77
CA PHE A 285 -0.51 0.45 -13.33
C PHE A 285 0.68 1.37 -12.96
N PHE A 286 1.84 1.17 -13.58
CA PHE A 286 3.03 1.96 -13.25
C PHE A 286 2.93 3.41 -13.73
N ALA A 287 2.17 3.68 -14.81
CA ALA A 287 1.84 5.05 -15.21
C ALA A 287 1.06 5.79 -14.11
N GLU A 288 0.04 5.14 -13.53
CA GLU A 288 -0.78 5.70 -12.45
C GLU A 288 0.01 5.96 -11.15
N LEU A 289 1.16 5.30 -10.97
CA LEU A 289 2.07 5.61 -9.87
C LEU A 289 2.98 6.83 -10.15
N GLY A 290 3.20 7.17 -11.42
CA GLY A 290 4.07 8.27 -11.87
C GLY A 290 5.34 7.83 -12.59
N PHE A 291 5.51 6.55 -12.91
CA PHE A 291 6.65 6.10 -13.72
C PHE A 291 6.48 6.52 -15.19
N LEU A 292 7.62 6.77 -15.82
CA LEU A 292 7.72 7.02 -17.25
C LEU A 292 8.32 5.81 -17.96
N PHE A 293 8.12 5.74 -19.27
CA PHE A 293 8.50 4.58 -20.07
C PHE A 293 9.44 4.99 -21.19
N PRO A 294 10.53 4.25 -21.44
CA PRO A 294 11.32 4.47 -22.64
C PRO A 294 10.54 4.01 -23.88
N PRO A 295 10.94 4.41 -25.08
CA PRO A 295 10.45 3.80 -26.31
C PRO A 295 10.59 2.26 -26.23
N PHE A 296 9.58 1.52 -26.68
CA PHE A 296 9.53 0.05 -26.60
C PHE A 296 9.83 -0.47 -25.17
N PRO A 297 8.95 -0.23 -24.18
CA PRO A 297 9.27 -0.36 -22.76
C PRO A 297 9.30 -1.80 -22.21
N TYR A 298 9.27 -2.80 -23.08
CA TYR A 298 9.38 -4.19 -22.63
C TYR A 298 10.05 -5.09 -23.67
N VAL A 299 10.74 -6.11 -23.17
CA VAL A 299 11.10 -7.31 -23.93
C VAL A 299 10.13 -8.40 -23.51
N ALA A 300 9.62 -9.14 -24.50
CA ALA A 300 8.67 -10.19 -24.21
C ALA A 300 8.91 -11.44 -25.06
N HIS A 301 8.58 -12.59 -24.47
CA HIS A 301 8.66 -13.90 -25.12
C HIS A 301 7.41 -14.71 -24.80
N SER A 302 6.87 -15.35 -25.83
CA SER A 302 5.84 -16.36 -25.76
C SER A 302 6.01 -17.29 -26.96
N ARG A 303 5.67 -18.57 -26.82
CA ARG A 303 5.60 -19.49 -27.96
C ARG A 303 4.25 -19.45 -28.68
N GLY A 304 3.29 -18.67 -28.18
CA GLY A 304 1.94 -18.54 -28.72
C GLY A 304 0.98 -19.61 -28.21
N TRP A 305 -0.32 -19.40 -28.49
CA TRP A 305 -1.40 -20.26 -28.01
C TRP A 305 -1.29 -21.71 -28.50
N SER A 306 -0.87 -21.92 -29.75
CA SER A 306 -0.82 -23.23 -30.39
C SER A 306 0.45 -24.03 -30.09
N ALA A 307 1.38 -23.50 -29.29
CA ALA A 307 2.58 -24.23 -28.92
C ALA A 307 2.26 -25.20 -27.76
N GLU A 308 2.46 -26.49 -28.00
CA GLU A 308 2.27 -27.57 -27.01
C GLU A 308 3.61 -28.20 -26.56
N ASP A 309 4.73 -27.88 -27.22
CA ASP A 309 6.08 -28.39 -26.91
C ASP A 309 6.79 -27.54 -25.83
N MET A 310 6.11 -27.35 -24.69
CA MET A 310 6.55 -26.47 -23.61
C MET A 310 7.89 -26.86 -22.98
N GLU A 311 8.32 -28.11 -23.09
CA GLU A 311 9.63 -28.58 -22.66
C GLU A 311 10.79 -27.84 -23.37
N ARG A 312 10.54 -27.27 -24.56
CA ARG A 312 11.53 -26.50 -25.31
C ARG A 312 11.57 -25.02 -24.95
N ASN A 313 10.61 -24.49 -24.19
CA ASN A 313 10.53 -23.06 -23.87
C ASN A 313 11.80 -22.54 -23.19
N VAL A 314 12.27 -23.27 -22.19
CA VAL A 314 13.49 -22.91 -21.46
C VAL A 314 14.69 -22.92 -22.39
N ALA A 315 14.85 -23.96 -23.21
CA ALA A 315 15.97 -24.07 -24.15
C ALA A 315 15.97 -22.93 -25.18
N VAL A 316 14.81 -22.53 -25.69
CA VAL A 316 14.68 -21.40 -26.63
C VAL A 316 15.14 -20.10 -25.99
N VAL A 317 14.62 -19.75 -24.81
CA VAL A 317 15.02 -18.50 -24.15
C VAL A 317 16.49 -18.55 -23.73
N ALA A 318 16.96 -19.69 -23.20
CA ALA A 318 18.35 -19.86 -22.83
C ALA A 318 19.30 -19.77 -24.04
N GLY A 319 18.88 -20.18 -25.24
CA GLY A 319 19.69 -20.10 -26.45
C GLY A 319 19.54 -18.80 -27.26
N SER A 320 18.59 -17.93 -26.92
CA SER A 320 18.29 -16.74 -27.74
C SER A 320 19.23 -15.58 -27.43
N GLU A 321 20.15 -15.28 -28.33
CA GLU A 321 20.96 -14.04 -28.26
C GLU A 321 20.11 -12.80 -28.58
N GLU A 322 19.10 -12.95 -29.44
CA GLU A 322 18.18 -11.87 -29.79
C GLU A 322 17.42 -11.33 -28.57
N LEU A 323 16.90 -12.21 -27.70
CA LEU A 323 16.25 -11.78 -26.45
C LEU A 323 17.24 -11.08 -25.50
N ARG A 324 18.51 -11.50 -25.50
CA ARG A 324 19.56 -10.87 -24.68
C ARG A 324 19.92 -9.50 -25.20
N GLU A 325 20.10 -9.34 -26.51
CA GLU A 325 20.39 -8.05 -27.12
C GLU A 325 19.23 -7.07 -26.94
N GLY A 326 17.99 -7.52 -27.21
CA GLY A 326 16.81 -6.70 -26.95
C GLY A 326 16.71 -6.24 -25.49
N THR A 327 17.14 -7.07 -24.54
CA THR A 327 17.17 -6.73 -23.11
C THR A 327 18.25 -5.71 -22.78
N ARG A 328 19.44 -5.83 -23.38
CA ARG A 328 20.52 -4.84 -23.24
C ARG A 328 20.10 -3.49 -23.81
N GLU A 329 19.52 -3.48 -25.01
CA GLU A 329 18.99 -2.25 -25.61
C GLU A 329 17.88 -1.61 -24.77
N LEU A 330 17.00 -2.42 -24.15
CA LEU A 330 15.95 -1.94 -23.24
C LEU A 330 16.54 -1.20 -22.05
N VAL A 331 17.59 -1.75 -21.46
CA VAL A 331 18.28 -1.11 -20.35
C VAL A 331 18.99 0.17 -20.79
N SER A 332 19.71 0.16 -21.92
CA SER A 332 20.38 1.36 -22.44
C SER A 332 19.42 2.53 -22.64
N ARG A 333 18.26 2.31 -23.26
CA ARG A 333 17.26 3.38 -23.46
C ARG A 333 16.57 3.80 -22.17
N SER A 334 16.41 2.89 -21.21
CA SER A 334 15.87 3.22 -19.89
C SER A 334 16.81 4.14 -19.11
N LEU A 335 18.11 3.83 -19.10
CA LEU A 335 19.15 4.65 -18.48
C LEU A 335 19.24 6.03 -19.15
N GLY A 336 19.23 6.07 -20.49
CA GLY A 336 19.25 7.32 -21.24
C GLY A 336 18.05 8.23 -20.94
N LEU A 337 16.85 7.66 -20.76
CA LEU A 337 15.68 8.43 -20.34
C LEU A 337 15.81 8.90 -18.88
N ALA A 338 16.19 8.02 -17.95
CA ALA A 338 16.33 8.35 -16.54
C ALA A 338 17.32 9.50 -16.31
N GLY A 339 18.48 9.47 -16.98
CA GLY A 339 19.46 10.55 -16.90
C GLY A 339 18.86 11.91 -17.29
N ARG A 340 18.12 11.97 -18.41
CA ARG A 340 17.45 13.21 -18.84
C ARG A 340 16.38 13.70 -17.87
N LEU A 341 15.61 12.79 -17.27
CA LEU A 341 14.57 13.15 -16.32
C LEU A 341 15.17 13.76 -15.06
N ILE A 342 16.24 13.16 -14.55
CA ILE A 342 16.98 13.67 -13.38
C ILE A 342 17.61 15.02 -13.68
N GLU A 343 18.25 15.18 -14.84
CA GLU A 343 18.86 16.45 -15.26
C GLU A 343 17.86 17.59 -15.42
N THR A 344 16.63 17.28 -15.86
CA THR A 344 15.61 18.29 -16.19
C THR A 344 14.59 18.51 -15.08
N HIS A 345 14.54 17.65 -14.05
CA HIS A 345 13.55 17.66 -12.98
C HIS A 345 12.12 17.81 -13.51
N MET A 346 11.75 16.92 -14.42
CA MET A 346 10.52 17.04 -15.20
C MET A 346 9.26 16.90 -14.32
N CYS A 347 9.29 16.04 -13.31
CA CYS A 347 8.15 15.74 -12.45
C CYS A 347 8.22 16.49 -11.11
N GLY A 348 7.18 17.26 -10.81
CA GLY A 348 7.04 17.92 -9.51
C GLY A 348 6.60 16.99 -8.38
N SER A 349 6.88 17.38 -7.12
CA SER A 349 6.43 16.67 -5.91
C SER A 349 4.92 16.79 -5.62
N LYS A 350 4.22 17.61 -6.41
CA LYS A 350 2.78 17.88 -6.38
C LYS A 350 2.27 18.01 -7.80
N ILE A 351 0.97 17.78 -7.99
CA ILE A 351 0.32 17.92 -9.30
C ILE A 351 -1.12 18.41 -9.13
N ALA A 352 -1.72 19.08 -10.12
CA ALA A 352 -3.06 19.66 -10.05
C ALA A 352 -4.16 18.59 -9.92
N ARG A 353 -5.08 18.69 -8.95
CA ARG A 353 -5.99 17.59 -8.60
C ARG A 353 -7.15 17.35 -9.59
N GLY A 354 -7.41 18.26 -10.52
CA GLY A 354 -8.45 18.12 -11.55
C GLY A 354 -8.31 16.82 -12.35
N GLY A 355 -9.42 16.11 -12.57
CA GLY A 355 -9.43 14.84 -13.34
C GLY A 355 -8.81 13.63 -12.63
N ARG A 356 -8.36 13.76 -11.37
CA ARG A 356 -7.83 12.63 -10.60
C ARG A 356 -8.91 11.77 -9.97
N LYS A 357 -8.52 10.51 -9.70
CA LYS A 357 -9.23 9.60 -8.80
C LYS A 357 -9.69 10.33 -7.53
N ALA A 358 -11.00 10.29 -7.28
CA ALA A 358 -11.66 10.81 -6.09
C ALA A 358 -11.51 12.34 -5.84
N HIS A 359 -11.14 13.14 -6.84
CA HIS A 359 -11.23 14.59 -6.71
C HIS A 359 -12.67 15.06 -6.92
N ARG A 360 -13.26 15.71 -5.90
CA ARG A 360 -14.57 16.35 -6.03
C ARG A 360 -14.42 17.60 -6.89
N LEU A 361 -15.14 17.64 -8.00
CA LEU A 361 -15.32 18.86 -8.79
C LEU A 361 -16.34 19.73 -8.05
N GLU A 362 -15.93 20.90 -7.60
CA GLU A 362 -16.87 21.94 -7.18
C GLU A 362 -17.24 22.71 -8.46
N PRO A 363 -18.50 22.69 -8.91
CA PRO A 363 -18.90 23.48 -10.06
C PRO A 363 -18.67 24.97 -9.73
N GLU A 364 -18.07 25.70 -10.68
CA GLU A 364 -18.03 27.16 -10.58
C GLU A 364 -19.46 27.67 -10.49
N ALA A 365 -19.72 28.62 -9.58
CA ALA A 365 -21.01 29.26 -9.50
C ALA A 365 -21.29 29.90 -10.87
N VAL A 366 -22.31 29.39 -11.56
CA VAL A 366 -22.80 30.02 -12.79
C VAL A 366 -23.46 31.32 -12.36
N GLU A 367 -22.80 32.44 -12.62
CA GLU A 367 -23.37 33.79 -12.44
C GLU A 367 -24.56 34.04 -13.38
#